data_AF-A0A1Z9YEN6-F1
#
_entry.id   AF-A0A1Z9YEN6-F1
#
_cell.length_a   1.000
_cell.length_b   1.000
_cell.length_c   1.000
_cell.angle_alpha   90.00
_cell.angle_beta   90.00
_cell.angle_gamma   90.00
#
_symmetry.space_group_name_H-M   'P 1'
#
loop_
_entity.id
_entity.type
_entity.pdbx_description
1 polymer ?
#
loop_
_entity_poly.entity_id
_entity_poly.type
_entity_poly.pdbx_seq_one_letter_code
_entity_poly.pdbx_strand_id
1 'polypeptide(L)'
;MAKRLQRYGRSLISLASQFIAPGTQDSAPMIQQSALTRMQSHIRRAEYMLRCYILWMAAEMCRTGLQPAPKQERAPLGEQVSSVSPLIQHQERERIALTSGRIRIGGFRVTTPEFSNRKSTRRKRVFRLAPDPLSEVDAGYILARLNRLPRILKRADVIAERLVWKALNCHPGMSADISETKPHPLYFRPLQTWLPPEVIWNSGAEEDERADLNNLHLEARCALEEIGLGIPPPGHADTLPELAAFKPPPPPQIRSC
;
A
#
# COMPACT_ATOMS: atom_id res chain seq x y z
N MET A 1 -3.27 -10.58 -12.39
CA MET A 1 -2.93 -9.31 -11.71
C MET A 1 -1.52 -8.78 -11.98
N ALA A 2 -0.45 -9.57 -11.80
CA ALA A 2 0.93 -9.07 -11.96
C ALA A 2 1.24 -8.37 -13.30
N LYS A 3 0.74 -8.91 -14.42
CA LYS A 3 0.90 -8.31 -15.76
C LYS A 3 0.29 -6.90 -15.87
N ARG A 4 -0.86 -6.66 -15.21
CA ARG A 4 -1.55 -5.36 -15.19
C ARG A 4 -0.74 -4.32 -14.43
N LEU A 5 -0.26 -4.69 -13.24
CA LEU A 5 0.66 -3.86 -12.44
C LEU A 5 1.97 -3.54 -13.18
N GLN A 6 2.52 -4.50 -13.92
CA GLN A 6 3.71 -4.28 -14.75
C GLN A 6 3.43 -3.31 -15.91
N ARG A 7 2.27 -3.42 -16.56
CA ARG A 7 1.83 -2.50 -17.62
C ARG A 7 1.70 -1.08 -17.07
N TYR A 8 1.01 -0.92 -15.95
CA TYR A 8 0.86 0.37 -15.27
C TYR A 8 2.24 0.94 -14.87
N GLY A 9 3.12 0.11 -14.30
CA GLY A 9 4.48 0.53 -13.94
C GLY A 9 5.32 1.01 -15.13
N ARG A 10 5.20 0.37 -16.30
CA ARG A 10 5.86 0.83 -17.54
C ARG A 10 5.27 2.14 -18.04
N SER A 11 3.93 2.27 -18.01
CA SER A 11 3.24 3.52 -18.36
C SER A 11 3.73 4.69 -17.49
N LEU A 12 3.88 4.49 -16.17
CA LEU A 12 4.38 5.52 -15.28
C LEU A 12 5.83 5.95 -15.55
N ILE A 13 6.70 5.01 -15.94
CA ILE A 13 8.09 5.33 -16.30
C ILE A 13 8.12 6.15 -17.60
N SER A 14 7.31 5.76 -18.59
CA SER A 14 7.18 6.50 -19.85
C SER A 14 6.61 7.90 -19.61
N LEU A 15 5.57 8.02 -18.80
CA LEU A 15 4.97 9.30 -18.43
C LEU A 15 5.98 10.19 -17.67
N ALA A 16 6.79 9.63 -16.78
CA ALA A 16 7.85 10.37 -16.10
C ALA A 16 8.87 10.96 -17.08
N SER A 17 9.27 10.20 -18.11
CA SER A 17 10.21 10.70 -19.12
C SER A 17 9.68 11.86 -19.97
N GLN A 18 8.35 12.05 -20.04
CA GLN A 18 7.76 13.18 -20.76
C GLN A 18 7.83 14.50 -19.98
N PHE A 19 7.84 14.43 -18.64
CA PHE A 19 7.80 15.63 -17.78
C PHE A 19 9.17 16.09 -17.28
N ILE A 20 10.19 15.27 -17.48
CA ILE A 20 11.53 15.54 -16.95
C ILE A 20 12.36 16.11 -18.09
N ALA A 21 12.70 17.40 -17.97
CA ALA A 21 13.68 17.99 -18.86
C ALA A 21 15.02 17.24 -18.68
N PRO A 22 15.73 16.88 -19.76
CA PRO A 22 17.07 16.34 -19.62
C PRO A 22 17.93 17.42 -18.97
N GLY A 23 18.26 17.23 -17.69
CA GLY A 23 19.26 18.06 -17.05
C GLY A 23 20.56 17.95 -17.83
N THR A 24 21.27 19.07 -18.00
CA THR A 24 22.70 19.07 -18.31
C THR A 24 23.42 18.09 -17.37
N GLN A 25 24.49 17.43 -17.82
CA GLN A 25 25.04 16.20 -17.20
C GLN A 25 25.35 16.27 -15.69
N ASP A 26 25.45 17.46 -15.10
CA ASP A 26 25.70 17.71 -13.67
C ASP A 26 24.50 18.27 -12.89
N SER A 27 23.36 18.50 -13.55
CA SER A 27 22.17 19.12 -12.96
C SER A 27 21.19 18.07 -12.44
N ALA A 28 20.65 18.28 -11.24
CA ALA A 28 19.56 17.44 -10.73
C ALA A 28 18.35 17.50 -11.70
N PRO A 29 17.65 16.38 -11.95
CA PRO A 29 16.53 16.36 -12.87
C PRO A 29 15.42 17.27 -12.35
N MET A 30 15.06 18.31 -13.09
CA MET A 30 14.01 19.26 -12.71
C MET A 30 12.66 18.86 -13.30
N ILE A 31 11.59 19.16 -12.57
CA ILE A 31 10.22 18.98 -13.01
C ILE A 31 9.36 20.14 -12.51
N GLN A 32 8.38 20.56 -13.32
CA GLN A 32 7.41 21.56 -12.89
C GLN A 32 6.58 21.04 -11.71
N GLN A 33 6.22 21.93 -10.78
CA GLN A 33 5.46 21.60 -9.58
C GLN A 33 4.11 20.94 -9.92
N SER A 34 3.42 21.39 -10.97
CA SER A 34 2.18 20.77 -11.46
C SER A 34 2.39 19.30 -11.88
N ALA A 35 3.40 19.03 -12.70
CA ALA A 35 3.77 17.69 -13.14
C ALA A 35 4.24 16.82 -11.96
N LEU A 36 4.97 17.39 -11.00
CA LEU A 36 5.38 16.72 -9.77
C LEU A 36 4.17 16.23 -8.96
N THR A 37 3.14 17.07 -8.78
CA THR A 37 1.92 16.67 -8.05
C THR A 37 1.18 15.54 -8.78
N ARG A 38 1.09 15.61 -10.12
CA ARG A 38 0.51 14.53 -10.94
C ARG A 38 1.27 13.22 -10.77
N MET A 39 2.60 13.26 -10.85
CA MET A 39 3.46 12.09 -10.63
C MET A 39 3.29 11.49 -9.24
N GLN A 40 3.14 12.31 -8.21
CA GLN A 40 2.90 11.82 -6.85
C GLN A 40 1.57 11.08 -6.73
N SER A 41 0.51 11.57 -7.38
CA SER A 41 -0.78 10.90 -7.41
C SER A 41 -0.68 9.51 -8.07
N HIS A 42 0.01 9.43 -9.21
CA HIS A 42 0.26 8.16 -9.88
C HIS A 42 1.07 7.17 -9.03
N ILE A 43 2.09 7.65 -8.31
CA ILE A 43 2.90 6.82 -7.42
C ILE A 43 2.08 6.31 -6.23
N ARG A 44 1.22 7.15 -5.64
CA ARG A 44 0.33 6.73 -4.55
C ARG A 44 -0.65 5.65 -5.01
N ARG A 45 -1.16 5.76 -6.23
CA ARG A 45 -1.98 4.70 -6.83
C ARG A 45 -1.20 3.42 -7.05
N ALA A 46 0.02 3.51 -7.60
CA ALA A 46 0.89 2.34 -7.76
C ALA A 46 1.19 1.68 -6.41
N GLU A 47 1.46 2.47 -5.36
CA GLU A 47 1.64 1.99 -3.99
C GLU A 47 0.41 1.24 -3.48
N TYR A 48 -0.77 1.79 -3.72
CA TYR A 48 -2.02 1.18 -3.31
C TYR A 48 -2.27 -0.15 -4.04
N MET A 49 -2.16 -0.16 -5.36
CA MET A 49 -2.33 -1.36 -6.18
C MET A 49 -1.32 -2.46 -5.78
N LEU A 50 -0.06 -2.07 -5.51
CA LEU A 50 0.97 -2.99 -5.01
C LEU A 50 0.62 -3.58 -3.65
N ARG A 51 0.09 -2.75 -2.73
CA ARG A 51 -0.35 -3.22 -1.42
C ARG A 51 -1.48 -4.23 -1.55
N CYS A 52 -2.52 -3.93 -2.33
CA CYS A 52 -3.62 -4.85 -2.60
C CYS A 52 -3.11 -6.18 -3.17
N TYR A 53 -2.22 -6.13 -4.18
CA TYR A 53 -1.64 -7.34 -4.77
C TYR A 53 -0.85 -8.19 -3.76
N ILE A 54 -0.02 -7.56 -2.93
CA ILE A 54 0.76 -8.28 -1.92
C ILE A 54 -0.13 -8.88 -0.83
N LEU A 55 -1.18 -8.18 -0.41
CA LEU A 55 -2.14 -8.69 0.59
C LEU A 55 -2.97 -9.83 0.03
N TRP A 56 -3.41 -9.72 -1.22
CA TRP A 56 -4.07 -10.80 -1.94
C TRP A 56 -3.18 -12.05 -2.00
N MET A 57 -1.91 -11.91 -2.40
CA MET A 57 -0.98 -13.05 -2.41
C MET A 57 -0.74 -13.63 -1.02
N ALA A 58 -0.62 -12.78 0.01
CA ALA A 58 -0.42 -13.24 1.38
C ALA A 58 -1.65 -14.03 1.87
N ALA A 59 -2.87 -13.58 1.55
CA ALA A 59 -4.09 -14.31 1.84
C ALA A 59 -4.16 -15.65 1.10
N GLU A 60 -3.78 -15.69 -0.18
CA GLU A 60 -3.71 -16.93 -0.98
C GLU A 60 -2.75 -17.95 -0.36
N MET A 61 -1.57 -17.49 0.10
CA MET A 61 -0.60 -18.33 0.80
C MET A 61 -1.15 -18.86 2.13
N CYS A 62 -1.87 -18.01 2.90
CA CYS A 62 -2.54 -18.44 4.12
C CYS A 62 -3.63 -19.49 3.84
N ARG A 63 -4.44 -19.30 2.79
CA ARG A 63 -5.53 -20.21 2.41
C ARG A 63 -5.01 -21.58 1.97
N THR A 64 -3.97 -21.59 1.14
CA THR A 64 -3.35 -22.82 0.64
C THR A 64 -2.50 -23.55 1.70
N GLY A 65 -2.28 -22.93 2.86
CA GLY A 65 -1.41 -23.47 3.91
C GLY A 65 0.05 -23.55 3.48
N LEU A 66 0.44 -22.82 2.42
CA LEU A 66 1.81 -22.78 1.94
C LEU A 66 2.67 -22.09 3.00
N GLN A 67 3.29 -22.89 3.85
CA GLN A 67 4.23 -22.41 4.84
C GLN A 67 5.35 -21.71 4.08
N PRO A 68 5.53 -20.39 4.26
CA PRO A 68 6.64 -19.71 3.64
C PRO A 68 7.92 -20.41 4.09
N ALA A 69 8.90 -20.59 3.21
CA ALA A 69 10.12 -21.32 3.58
C ALA A 69 10.69 -20.72 4.89
N PRO A 70 11.12 -21.56 5.86
CA PRO A 70 11.78 -21.05 7.06
C PRO A 70 12.81 -20.05 6.59
N LYS A 71 12.87 -18.88 7.26
CA LYS A 71 13.95 -17.93 7.02
C LYS A 71 15.20 -18.79 6.89
N GLN A 72 15.82 -18.79 5.71
CA GLN A 72 17.24 -18.99 5.68
C GLN A 72 17.73 -17.83 6.55
N GLU A 73 17.93 -18.13 7.84
CA GLU A 73 18.99 -17.51 8.60
C GLU A 73 20.09 -17.41 7.57
N ARG A 74 20.38 -16.18 7.14
CA ARG A 74 21.52 -15.98 6.28
C ARG A 74 22.62 -16.67 7.05
N ALA A 75 23.12 -17.80 6.53
CA ALA A 75 24.32 -18.41 7.06
C ALA A 75 25.25 -17.21 7.25
N PRO A 76 25.71 -16.94 8.49
CA PRO A 76 26.48 -15.74 8.77
C PRO A 76 27.50 -15.66 7.65
N LEU A 77 27.40 -14.60 6.82
CA LEU A 77 28.36 -14.40 5.74
C LEU A 77 29.71 -14.50 6.44
N GLY A 78 30.47 -15.53 6.08
CA GLY A 78 31.50 -16.12 6.93
C GLY A 78 32.23 -15.05 7.72
N GLU A 79 32.09 -15.11 9.05
CA GLU A 79 32.99 -14.55 10.06
C GLU A 79 33.80 -13.32 9.61
N GLN A 80 33.16 -12.31 9.02
CA GLN A 80 33.73 -10.98 8.99
C GLN A 80 33.29 -10.35 10.29
N VAL A 81 34.14 -10.54 11.30
CA VAL A 81 34.10 -9.85 12.58
C VAL A 81 34.18 -8.36 12.30
N SER A 82 33.05 -7.74 11.95
CA SER A 82 32.90 -6.30 12.09
C SER A 82 32.85 -6.07 13.59
N SER A 83 33.98 -5.67 14.17
CA SER A 83 34.22 -5.35 15.59
C SER A 83 33.32 -4.24 16.16
N VAL A 84 32.35 -3.78 15.38
CA VAL A 84 31.58 -2.58 15.60
C VAL A 84 30.16 -2.98 15.99
N SER A 85 29.81 -2.71 17.26
CA SER A 85 28.48 -2.96 17.83
C SER A 85 27.37 -2.51 16.87
N PRO A 86 26.26 -3.26 16.74
CA PRO A 86 25.15 -2.90 15.86
C PRO A 86 24.57 -1.50 16.16
N LEU A 87 24.71 -1.03 17.41
CA LEU A 87 24.37 0.33 17.81
C LEU A 87 25.29 1.37 17.15
N ILE A 88 26.59 1.12 17.11
CA ILE A 88 27.58 2.02 16.50
C ILE A 88 27.35 2.05 14.99
N GLN A 89 27.05 0.92 14.35
CA GLN A 89 26.67 0.91 12.93
C GLN A 89 25.39 1.70 12.66
N HIS A 90 24.43 1.68 13.58
CA HIS A 90 23.21 2.48 13.47
C HIS A 90 23.52 3.98 13.58
N GLN A 91 24.30 4.37 14.59
CA GLN A 91 24.74 5.75 14.80
C GLN A 91 25.60 6.28 13.64
N GLU A 92 26.51 5.47 13.09
CA GLU A 92 27.32 5.83 11.92
C GLU A 92 26.43 6.10 10.69
N ARG A 93 25.42 5.24 10.45
CA ARG A 93 24.45 5.45 9.36
C ARG A 93 23.61 6.69 9.57
N GLU A 94 23.22 7.00 10.80
CA GLU A 94 22.49 8.23 11.12
C GLU A 94 23.38 9.46 10.95
N ARG A 95 24.64 9.40 11.37
CA ARG A 95 25.64 10.46 11.19
C ARG A 95 25.88 10.73 9.72
N ILE A 96 26.17 9.70 8.92
CA ILE A 96 26.32 9.81 7.47
C ILE A 96 25.04 10.39 6.84
N ALA A 97 23.86 9.98 7.30
CA ALA A 97 22.60 10.51 6.79
C ALA A 97 22.41 12.01 7.10
N LEU A 98 22.86 12.49 8.27
CA LEU A 98 22.80 13.91 8.64
C LEU A 98 23.84 14.74 7.88
N THR A 99 25.05 14.20 7.67
CA THR A 99 26.16 14.92 7.01
C THR A 99 26.07 14.90 5.48
N SER A 100 25.45 13.87 4.89
CA SER A 100 25.46 13.70 3.42
C SER A 100 24.66 14.74 2.64
N GLY A 101 23.85 15.59 3.30
CA GLY A 101 22.95 16.53 2.62
C GLY A 101 21.89 15.87 1.73
N ARG A 102 21.86 14.53 1.65
CA ARG A 102 20.95 13.77 0.78
C ARG A 102 19.57 13.75 1.41
N ILE A 103 18.57 14.21 0.66
CA ILE A 103 17.16 14.07 1.02
C ILE A 103 16.89 12.58 1.24
N ARG A 104 16.47 12.18 2.46
CA ARG A 104 16.10 10.79 2.75
C ARG A 104 14.96 10.38 1.82
N ILE A 105 15.29 9.64 0.78
CA ILE A 105 14.32 9.12 -0.17
C ILE A 105 13.49 8.04 0.55
N GLY A 106 12.36 8.45 1.15
CA GLY A 106 11.35 7.55 1.70
C GLY A 106 10.97 6.50 0.64
N GLY A 107 11.14 5.22 0.97
CA GLY A 107 10.80 4.11 0.09
C GLY A 107 9.30 4.01 -0.18
N PHE A 108 8.92 3.09 -1.07
CA PHE A 108 7.51 2.74 -1.28
C PHE A 108 6.90 2.33 0.06
N ARG A 109 5.77 2.94 0.44
CA ARG A 109 5.09 2.63 1.71
C ARG A 109 4.34 1.29 1.66
N VAL A 110 4.69 0.38 0.78
CA VAL A 110 3.92 -0.84 0.51
C VAL A 110 3.84 -1.77 1.73
N THR A 111 4.86 -1.81 2.57
CA THR A 111 4.92 -2.70 3.74
C THR A 111 4.71 -2.00 5.08
N THR A 112 4.61 -0.67 5.11
CA THR A 112 4.31 0.05 6.35
C THR A 112 2.82 -0.10 6.61
N PRO A 113 2.42 -0.83 7.65
CA PRO A 113 1.01 -0.92 7.93
C PRO A 113 0.50 0.45 8.37
N GLU A 114 -0.74 0.79 8.01
CA GLU A 114 -1.25 2.18 8.01
C GLU A 114 -1.51 2.76 9.41
N PHE A 115 -1.03 2.09 10.45
CA PHE A 115 -1.14 2.45 11.87
C PHE A 115 -0.32 3.67 12.27
N SER A 116 0.20 4.44 11.31
CA SER A 116 0.84 5.70 11.62
C SER A 116 -0.20 6.78 11.94
N ASN A 117 -0.95 6.56 13.03
CA ASN A 117 -1.29 7.61 13.99
C ASN A 117 -0.03 8.10 14.72
N ARG A 118 1.18 7.91 14.17
CA ARG A 118 2.24 8.90 14.37
C ARG A 118 1.65 10.19 13.84
N LYS A 119 1.05 10.95 14.77
CA LYS A 119 0.91 12.39 14.68
C LYS A 119 2.26 12.84 14.19
N SER A 120 2.41 12.99 12.88
CA SER A 120 3.55 13.69 12.33
C SER A 120 3.45 14.99 13.09
N THR A 121 4.40 15.25 13.97
CA THR A 121 4.66 16.57 14.53
C THR A 121 5.13 17.46 13.36
N ARG A 122 4.30 17.53 12.31
CA ARG A 122 4.22 18.65 11.40
C ARG A 122 3.82 19.78 12.32
N ARG A 123 4.83 20.53 12.76
CA ARG A 123 4.67 21.91 13.21
C ARG A 123 3.58 22.51 12.33
N LYS A 124 2.48 22.99 12.94
CA LYS A 124 1.37 23.64 12.24
C LYS A 124 1.99 24.53 11.18
N ARG A 125 1.86 24.15 9.92
CA ARG A 125 2.48 24.89 8.84
C ARG A 125 1.77 26.23 8.83
N VAL A 126 2.54 27.30 9.02
CA VAL A 126 2.14 28.66 8.65
C VAL A 126 1.43 28.57 7.30
N PHE A 127 0.29 29.25 7.16
CA PHE A 127 -0.44 29.37 5.90
C PHE A 127 0.56 29.92 4.86
N ARG A 128 1.13 29.03 4.04
CA ARG A 128 1.95 29.43 2.90
C ARG A 128 1.03 29.44 1.70
N LEU A 129 1.17 30.47 0.87
CA LEU A 129 0.59 30.48 -0.47
C LEU A 129 0.90 29.14 -1.15
N ALA A 130 -0.06 28.65 -1.94
CA ALA A 130 0.17 27.45 -2.74
C ALA A 130 1.44 27.67 -3.58
N PRO A 131 2.36 26.68 -3.62
CA PRO A 131 3.57 26.82 -4.42
C PRO A 131 3.18 27.05 -5.88
N ASP A 132 3.90 27.92 -6.56
CA ASP A 132 3.65 28.26 -7.96
C ASP A 132 3.65 26.98 -8.82
N PRO A 133 2.57 26.68 -9.57
CA PRO A 133 2.48 25.46 -10.39
C PRO A 133 3.55 25.35 -11.48
N LEU A 134 4.12 26.49 -11.93
CA LEU A 134 5.15 26.53 -12.96
C LEU A 134 6.58 26.47 -12.38
N SER A 135 6.73 26.56 -11.06
CA SER A 135 8.04 26.47 -10.41
C SER A 135 8.69 25.11 -10.64
N GLU A 136 10.00 25.13 -10.92
CA GLU A 136 10.80 23.92 -11.12
C GLU A 136 11.35 23.41 -9.78
N VAL A 137 11.23 22.10 -9.57
CA VAL A 137 11.66 21.42 -8.34
C VAL A 137 12.45 20.15 -8.68
N ASP A 138 13.37 19.76 -7.80
CA ASP A 138 14.13 18.51 -7.90
C ASP A 138 13.22 17.27 -7.96
N ALA A 139 13.28 16.57 -9.09
CA ALA A 139 12.58 15.33 -9.39
C ALA A 139 13.34 14.08 -8.94
N GLY A 140 14.57 14.20 -8.45
CA GLY A 140 15.46 13.09 -8.12
C GLY A 140 14.82 12.09 -7.17
N TYR A 141 14.10 12.58 -6.15
CA TYR A 141 13.35 11.74 -5.21
C TYR A 141 12.28 10.87 -5.90
N ILE A 142 11.52 11.47 -6.82
CA ILE A 142 10.41 10.81 -7.52
C ILE A 142 10.95 9.77 -8.50
N LEU A 143 11.98 10.11 -9.27
CA LEU A 143 12.66 9.19 -10.16
C LEU A 143 13.25 7.99 -9.40
N ALA A 144 13.90 8.23 -8.27
CA ALA A 144 14.43 7.14 -7.46
C ALA A 144 13.33 6.21 -6.93
N ARG A 145 12.11 6.73 -6.68
CA ARG A 145 10.96 5.85 -6.38
C ARG A 145 10.59 5.05 -7.62
N LEU A 146 10.28 5.69 -8.74
CA LEU A 146 9.84 5.00 -9.95
C LEU A 146 10.81 3.89 -10.39
N ASN A 147 12.11 4.14 -10.34
CA ASN A 147 13.15 3.16 -10.66
C ASN A 147 13.19 1.95 -9.71
N ARG A 148 12.61 2.06 -8.50
CA ARG A 148 12.47 0.95 -7.55
C ARG A 148 11.23 0.09 -7.82
N LEU A 149 10.23 0.60 -8.53
CA LEU A 149 8.95 -0.10 -8.77
C LEU A 149 9.14 -1.50 -9.38
N PRO A 150 9.96 -1.69 -10.43
CA PRO A 150 10.17 -3.02 -11.00
C PRO A 150 10.84 -4.00 -10.02
N ARG A 151 11.74 -3.48 -9.17
CA ARG A 151 12.43 -4.30 -8.14
C ARG A 151 11.47 -4.72 -7.04
N ILE A 152 10.51 -3.86 -6.68
CA ILE A 152 9.47 -4.18 -5.69
C ILE A 152 8.52 -5.22 -6.24
N LEU A 153 8.08 -5.08 -7.50
CA LEU A 153 7.25 -6.08 -8.16
C LEU A 153 7.92 -7.46 -8.21
N LYS A 154 9.20 -7.52 -8.58
CA LYS A 154 9.98 -8.78 -8.55
C LYS A 154 10.13 -9.40 -7.16
N ARG A 155 9.98 -8.61 -6.10
CA ARG A 155 10.11 -9.04 -4.70
C ARG A 155 8.76 -9.13 -3.99
N ALA A 156 7.64 -8.96 -4.71
CA ALA A 156 6.32 -8.94 -4.11
C ALA A 156 6.05 -10.26 -3.37
N ASP A 157 6.49 -11.39 -3.93
CA ASP A 157 6.33 -12.73 -3.35
C ASP A 157 7.06 -12.83 -2.00
N VAL A 158 8.34 -12.45 -1.96
CA VAL A 158 9.15 -12.42 -0.72
C VAL A 158 8.55 -11.47 0.33
N ILE A 159 7.90 -10.39 -0.11
CA ILE A 159 7.22 -9.47 0.80
C ILE A 159 5.95 -10.14 1.37
N ALA A 160 5.16 -10.80 0.53
CA ALA A 160 3.97 -11.54 0.95
C ALA A 160 4.33 -12.66 1.93
N GLU A 161 5.33 -13.48 1.61
CA GLU A 161 5.87 -14.52 2.50
C GLU A 161 6.27 -13.96 3.87
N ARG A 162 6.94 -12.80 3.90
CA ARG A 162 7.32 -12.15 5.17
C ARG A 162 6.11 -11.67 5.95
N LEU A 163 5.04 -11.23 5.28
CA LEU A 163 3.81 -10.82 5.94
C LEU A 163 3.07 -12.03 6.51
N VAL A 164 3.01 -13.14 5.77
CA VAL A 164 2.45 -14.42 6.23
C VAL A 164 3.25 -14.94 7.43
N TRP A 165 4.58 -14.98 7.33
CA TRP A 165 5.44 -15.34 8.45
C TRP A 165 5.17 -14.49 9.70
N LYS A 166 4.96 -13.18 9.53
CA LYS A 166 4.61 -12.31 10.64
C LYS A 166 3.22 -12.60 11.17
N ALA A 167 2.24 -12.84 10.29
CA ALA A 167 0.86 -13.18 10.67
C ALA A 167 0.82 -14.45 11.52
N LEU A 168 1.50 -15.51 11.08
CA LEU A 168 1.59 -16.77 11.82
C LEU A 168 2.29 -16.63 13.17
N ASN A 169 3.28 -15.75 13.28
CA ASN A 169 4.00 -15.49 14.53
C ASN A 169 3.35 -14.39 15.41
N CYS A 170 2.27 -13.75 14.94
CA CYS A 170 1.48 -12.82 15.74
C CYS A 170 0.46 -13.63 16.54
N HIS A 171 0.70 -13.86 17.83
CA HIS A 171 -0.22 -14.61 18.68
C HIS A 171 -1.62 -13.96 18.77
N PRO A 172 -2.71 -14.67 18.44
CA PRO A 172 -4.08 -14.22 18.66
C PRO A 172 -4.51 -14.48 20.11
N GLY A 173 -3.80 -13.90 21.07
CA GLY A 173 -4.06 -14.20 22.48
C GLY A 173 -3.22 -13.37 23.44
N MET A 174 -3.52 -12.08 23.57
CA MET A 174 -3.39 -11.35 24.83
C MET A 174 -4.01 -9.95 24.70
N SER A 175 -4.93 -9.64 25.62
CA SER A 175 -5.72 -8.42 25.80
C SER A 175 -6.91 -8.24 24.85
N ALA A 176 -8.04 -8.81 25.27
CA ALA A 176 -9.38 -8.27 25.03
C ALA A 176 -9.63 -7.02 25.90
N ASP A 177 -8.62 -6.15 26.02
CA ASP A 177 -8.73 -4.84 26.67
C ASP A 177 -8.52 -3.77 25.60
N ILE A 178 -9.41 -2.78 25.62
CA ILE A 178 -9.69 -1.80 24.56
C ILE A 178 -8.58 -0.72 24.48
N SER A 179 -7.29 -1.08 24.52
CA SER A 179 -6.18 -0.14 24.33
C SER A 179 -5.05 -0.69 23.46
N GLU A 180 -4.87 -0.10 22.28
CA GLU A 180 -3.63 -0.15 21.48
C GLU A 180 -3.03 -1.54 21.16
N THR A 181 -3.88 -2.54 20.90
CA THR A 181 -3.44 -3.83 20.39
C THR A 181 -2.76 -3.65 19.04
N LYS A 182 -1.49 -4.09 18.92
CA LYS A 182 -0.72 -4.04 17.66
C LYS A 182 -1.53 -4.74 16.57
N PRO A 183 -2.05 -4.00 15.59
CA PRO A 183 -2.97 -4.57 14.63
C PRO A 183 -2.25 -5.51 13.66
N HIS A 184 -2.98 -6.54 13.22
CA HIS A 184 -2.46 -7.68 12.49
C HIS A 184 -1.63 -7.26 11.26
N PRO A 185 -0.52 -7.92 10.91
CA PRO A 185 0.35 -7.52 9.80
C PRO A 185 -0.33 -7.51 8.42
N LEU A 186 -1.41 -8.28 8.25
CA LEU A 186 -2.25 -8.28 7.04
C LEU A 186 -3.41 -7.28 7.09
N TYR A 187 -3.59 -6.56 8.20
CA TYR A 187 -4.63 -5.54 8.28
C TYR A 187 -4.29 -4.36 7.39
N PHE A 188 -5.27 -3.95 6.59
CA PHE A 188 -5.18 -2.76 5.76
C PHE A 188 -6.52 -2.03 5.77
N ARG A 189 -6.55 -0.86 6.42
CA ARG A 189 -7.77 -0.08 6.68
C ARG A 189 -8.63 0.16 5.43
N PRO A 190 -8.07 0.52 4.25
CA PRO A 190 -8.89 0.77 3.08
C PRO A 190 -9.67 -0.44 2.60
N LEU A 191 -9.24 -1.68 2.87
CA LEU A 191 -9.98 -2.88 2.49
C LEU A 191 -11.21 -3.16 3.37
N GLN A 192 -11.50 -2.30 4.35
CA GLN A 192 -12.77 -2.34 5.08
C GLN A 192 -13.91 -1.76 4.27
N THR A 193 -13.63 -0.90 3.28
CA THR A 193 -14.65 -0.34 2.39
C THR A 193 -14.78 -1.19 1.12
N TRP A 194 -15.95 -1.14 0.47
CA TRP A 194 -16.17 -1.81 -0.82
C TRP A 194 -15.37 -1.20 -1.97
N LEU A 195 -15.06 0.10 -1.85
CA LEU A 195 -14.40 0.88 -2.89
C LEU A 195 -13.02 1.36 -2.42
N PRO A 196 -12.08 1.53 -3.36
CA PRO A 196 -10.82 2.20 -3.08
C PRO A 196 -11.06 3.63 -2.57
N PRO A 197 -10.14 4.21 -1.77
CA PRO A 197 -10.24 5.58 -1.32
C PRO A 197 -10.45 6.55 -2.48
N GLU A 198 -11.42 7.47 -2.36
CA GLU A 198 -11.82 8.39 -3.42
C GLU A 198 -10.64 9.18 -4.01
N VAL A 199 -9.71 9.62 -3.16
CA VAL A 199 -8.52 10.38 -3.60
C VAL A 199 -7.64 9.55 -4.56
N ILE A 200 -7.57 8.24 -4.34
CA ILE A 200 -6.78 7.32 -5.16
C ILE A 200 -7.59 6.94 -6.41
N TRP A 201 -8.88 6.68 -6.25
CA TRP A 201 -9.78 6.33 -7.35
C TRP A 201 -9.93 7.46 -8.38
N ASN A 202 -10.24 8.67 -7.92
CA ASN A 202 -10.39 9.88 -8.76
C ASN A 202 -9.08 10.29 -9.45
N SER A 203 -7.93 9.85 -8.95
CA SER A 203 -6.66 10.16 -9.61
C SER A 203 -6.54 9.48 -10.98
N GLY A 204 -7.24 8.36 -11.22
CA GLY A 204 -7.23 7.63 -12.49
C GLY A 204 -7.70 8.51 -13.64
N ALA A 205 -6.88 8.61 -14.69
CA ALA A 205 -7.21 9.39 -15.88
C ALA A 205 -8.05 8.57 -16.85
N GLU A 206 -7.74 7.28 -16.97
CA GLU A 206 -8.44 6.33 -17.85
C GLU A 206 -9.37 5.43 -17.06
N GLU A 207 -10.48 5.03 -17.69
CA GLU A 207 -11.46 4.14 -17.08
C GLU A 207 -10.87 2.75 -16.82
N ASP A 208 -10.01 2.26 -17.72
CA ASP A 208 -9.29 0.99 -17.56
C ASP A 208 -8.41 0.98 -16.29
N GLU A 209 -7.75 2.10 -15.97
CA GLU A 209 -6.94 2.22 -14.76
C GLU A 209 -7.81 2.15 -13.49
N ARG A 210 -9.01 2.74 -13.53
CA ARG A 210 -9.97 2.70 -12.43
C ARG A 210 -10.56 1.31 -12.26
N ALA A 211 -10.90 0.65 -13.37
CA ALA A 211 -11.38 -0.73 -13.37
C ALA A 211 -10.31 -1.68 -12.79
N ASP A 212 -9.05 -1.53 -13.17
CA ASP A 212 -7.94 -2.32 -12.62
C ASP A 212 -7.73 -2.08 -11.12
N LEU A 213 -7.84 -0.82 -10.67
CA LEU A 213 -7.78 -0.47 -9.24
C LEU A 213 -8.94 -1.11 -8.45
N ASN A 214 -10.15 -1.03 -8.98
CA ASN A 214 -11.36 -1.60 -8.37
C ASN A 214 -11.25 -3.12 -8.25
N ASN A 215 -10.83 -3.80 -9.33
CA ASN A 215 -10.64 -5.24 -9.34
C ASN A 215 -9.62 -5.68 -8.28
N LEU A 216 -8.43 -5.07 -8.29
CA LEU A 216 -7.37 -5.39 -7.31
C LEU A 216 -7.80 -5.17 -5.86
N HIS A 217 -8.57 -4.11 -5.62
CA HIS A 217 -9.10 -3.79 -4.31
C HIS A 217 -10.10 -4.85 -3.82
N LEU A 218 -11.07 -5.19 -4.68
CA LEU A 218 -12.09 -6.18 -4.37
C LEU A 218 -11.48 -7.57 -4.15
N GLU A 219 -10.59 -8.01 -5.03
CA GLU A 219 -9.91 -9.31 -4.93
C GLU A 219 -9.09 -9.42 -3.64
N ALA A 220 -8.33 -8.38 -3.29
CA ALA A 220 -7.56 -8.37 -2.05
C ALA A 220 -8.47 -8.40 -0.82
N ARG A 221 -9.61 -7.69 -0.87
CA ARG A 221 -10.58 -7.70 0.21
C ARG A 221 -11.21 -9.08 0.38
N CYS A 222 -11.77 -9.66 -0.70
CA CYS A 222 -12.40 -10.98 -0.64
C CYS A 222 -11.43 -12.03 -0.13
N ALA A 223 -10.17 -11.99 -0.58
CA ALA A 223 -9.16 -12.92 -0.09
C ALA A 223 -8.86 -12.76 1.42
N LEU A 224 -8.86 -11.53 1.95
CA LEU A 224 -8.71 -11.30 3.40
C LEU A 224 -9.95 -11.72 4.19
N GLU A 225 -11.14 -11.57 3.62
CA GLU A 225 -12.42 -11.99 4.23
C GLU A 225 -12.47 -13.51 4.38
N GLU A 226 -12.06 -14.26 3.37
CA GLU A 226 -12.04 -15.72 3.39
C GLU A 226 -11.07 -16.31 4.44
N ILE A 227 -9.98 -15.62 4.76
CA ILE A 227 -9.04 -16.05 5.82
C ILE A 227 -9.47 -15.56 7.22
N GLY A 228 -10.64 -14.93 7.36
CA GLY A 228 -11.17 -14.44 8.63
C GLY A 228 -10.56 -13.13 9.13
N LEU A 229 -9.83 -12.40 8.28
CA LEU A 229 -9.24 -11.09 8.60
C LEU A 229 -9.99 -9.92 7.95
N GLY A 230 -11.01 -10.21 7.14
CA GLY A 230 -11.92 -9.20 6.62
C GLY A 230 -12.85 -8.71 7.71
N ILE A 231 -12.77 -7.41 8.01
CA ILE A 231 -13.81 -6.75 8.79
C ILE A 231 -14.93 -6.42 7.81
N PRO A 232 -16.17 -6.90 8.05
CA PRO A 232 -17.28 -6.58 7.18
C PRO A 232 -17.48 -5.06 7.13
N PRO A 233 -17.72 -4.48 5.93
CA PRO A 233 -17.91 -3.05 5.78
C PRO A 233 -19.04 -2.55 6.68
N PRO A 234 -19.00 -1.29 7.15
CA PRO A 234 -20.11 -0.70 7.89
C PRO A 234 -21.40 -0.83 7.05
N GLY A 235 -22.45 -1.40 7.66
CA GLY A 235 -23.72 -1.73 7.00
C GLY A 235 -23.84 -3.17 6.47
N HIS A 236 -22.81 -4.00 6.56
CA HIS A 236 -22.92 -5.43 6.22
C HIS A 236 -23.63 -6.25 7.32
N ALA A 237 -23.60 -5.75 8.56
CA ALA A 237 -24.39 -6.27 9.68
C ALA A 237 -25.84 -5.75 9.66
N ASP A 238 -26.17 -4.82 8.76
CA ASP A 238 -27.57 -4.58 8.38
C ASP A 238 -27.96 -5.78 7.52
N THR A 239 -28.19 -6.90 8.21
CA THR A 239 -28.97 -8.01 7.70
C THR A 239 -30.09 -7.42 6.86
N LEU A 240 -30.12 -7.76 5.57
CA LEU A 240 -31.31 -7.53 4.76
C LEU A 240 -32.49 -7.97 5.63
N PRO A 241 -33.52 -7.12 5.85
CA PRO A 241 -34.66 -7.52 6.65
C PRO A 241 -35.10 -8.89 6.14
N GLU A 242 -35.18 -9.88 7.02
CA GLU A 242 -35.49 -11.25 6.62
C GLU A 242 -36.75 -11.21 5.76
N LEU A 243 -36.61 -11.44 4.45
CA LEU A 243 -37.73 -11.40 3.50
C LEU A 243 -38.82 -12.42 3.88
N ALA A 244 -38.49 -13.36 4.80
CA ALA A 244 -39.43 -14.25 5.46
C ALA A 244 -40.54 -13.53 6.26
N ALA A 245 -40.31 -12.30 6.72
CA ALA A 245 -41.32 -11.47 7.38
C ALA A 245 -42.33 -10.84 6.40
N PHE A 246 -41.99 -10.79 5.11
CA PHE A 246 -42.85 -10.27 4.04
C PHE A 246 -43.70 -11.41 3.43
N LYS A 247 -44.46 -12.12 4.26
CA LYS A 247 -45.52 -13.01 3.75
C LYS A 247 -46.73 -12.15 3.39
N PRO A 248 -47.11 -12.02 2.10
CA PRO A 248 -48.32 -11.30 1.74
C PRO A 248 -49.54 -11.99 2.38
N PRO A 249 -50.58 -11.24 2.78
CA PRO A 249 -51.81 -11.82 3.27
C PRO A 249 -52.41 -12.76 2.21
N PRO A 250 -53.10 -13.85 2.62
CA PRO A 250 -53.72 -14.77 1.69
C PRO A 250 -54.73 -14.03 0.79
N PRO A 251 -54.81 -14.37 -0.51
CA PRO A 251 -55.72 -13.70 -1.44
C PRO A 251 -57.17 -13.85 -0.97
N PRO A 252 -58.03 -12.83 -1.19
CA PRO A 252 -59.43 -12.92 -0.80
C PRO A 252 -60.12 -14.07 -1.55
N GLN A 253 -60.92 -14.85 -0.82
CA GLN A 253 -61.72 -15.93 -1.40
C GLN A 253 -62.85 -15.33 -2.23
N ILE A 254 -62.62 -15.19 -3.54
CA ILE A 254 -63.67 -14.86 -4.50
C ILE A 254 -64.53 -16.12 -4.66
N ARG A 255 -65.76 -16.09 -4.16
CA ARG A 255 -66.75 -17.14 -4.42
C ARG A 255 -67.07 -17.09 -5.92
N SER A 256 -66.61 -18.09 -6.66
CA SER A 256 -67.08 -18.31 -8.04
C SER A 256 -68.57 -18.63 -7.99
N CYS A 257 -69.38 -17.77 -8.62
CA CYS A 257 -70.79 -18.02 -8.89
C CYS A 257 -70.94 -19.06 -10.00
#